data_AF-A0A4Y9NRT9-F1
#
_entry.id   AF-A0A4Y9NRT9-F1
#
_cell.length_a   1.000
_cell.length_b   1.000
_cell.length_c   1.000
_cell.angle_alpha   90.00
_cell.angle_beta   90.00
_cell.angle_gamma   90.00
#
_symmetry.space_group_name_H-M   'P 1'
#
loop_
_entity.id
_entity.type
_entity.pdbx_description
1 polymer ?
#
loop_
_entity_poly.entity_id
_entity_poly.type
_entity_poly.pdbx_seq_one_letter_code
_entity_poly.pdbx_strand_id
1 'polypeptide(L)'
;MAEAQLSRSELHRAAELRWRDVPPGIPAVLAEVFLNKLKAGSTVRKLTSGGRHGPPLVSLERFKRHCELDPRWAEEALRISDANGRLGKGAYLREKAHCVNGHSLAEHGRVARHKGWMTRQCRACEMMRYRRGGVIKPDVLEKVKARLAANDSLNSFTTSGRKGYLVKFSTLARYRRENAEFDRFVVERMKDSNSRGQLLRWQRFRNSVVREEQNDYYRIRAMLPATLPDRDDIVSMIFEDLLTGALKREDIKSPIRGYLSAHNHTFATKYRKFGDSPLLSLDEALFDDGSMTRGDNVSRGLWD
;
A
#
# COMPACT_ATOMS: atom_id res chain seq x y z
N MET A 1 68.74 0.10 -9.16
CA MET A 1 68.33 -0.36 -10.51
C MET A 1 66.87 -0.73 -10.45
N ALA A 2 66.01 -0.11 -11.26
CA ALA A 2 64.58 -0.44 -11.27
C ALA A 2 64.38 -1.80 -11.94
N GLU A 3 63.75 -2.75 -11.26
CA GLU A 3 63.35 -4.03 -11.85
C GLU A 3 62.36 -3.75 -12.99
N ALA A 4 62.71 -4.17 -14.21
CA ALA A 4 61.83 -4.07 -15.36
C ALA A 4 60.56 -4.89 -15.10
N GLN A 5 59.40 -4.22 -15.05
CA GLN A 5 58.12 -4.90 -14.92
C GLN A 5 57.83 -5.69 -16.20
N LEU A 6 57.93 -7.02 -16.12
CA LEU A 6 57.53 -7.92 -17.19
C LEU A 6 56.06 -7.71 -17.54
N SER A 7 55.77 -7.63 -18.83
CA SER A 7 54.40 -7.57 -19.34
C SER A 7 53.63 -8.84 -18.96
N ARG A 8 52.30 -8.74 -18.88
CA ARG A 8 51.43 -9.89 -18.58
C ARG A 8 51.67 -11.06 -19.55
N SER A 9 51.90 -10.78 -20.82
CA SER A 9 52.24 -11.77 -21.84
C SER A 9 53.58 -12.47 -21.58
N GLU A 10 54.59 -11.74 -21.12
CA GLU A 10 55.90 -12.32 -20.79
C GLU A 10 55.83 -13.21 -19.54
N LEU A 11 55.03 -12.82 -18.54
CA LEU A 11 54.77 -13.67 -17.38
C LEU A 11 54.05 -14.98 -17.76
N HIS A 12 53.10 -14.92 -18.69
CA HIS A 12 52.45 -16.12 -19.22
C HIS A 12 53.41 -16.98 -20.04
N ARG A 13 54.21 -16.38 -20.93
CA ARG A 13 55.22 -17.10 -21.73
C ARG A 13 56.30 -17.73 -20.86
N ALA A 14 56.82 -17.01 -19.87
CA ALA A 14 57.81 -17.53 -18.92
C ALA A 14 57.23 -18.68 -18.08
N ALA A 15 55.94 -18.60 -17.70
CA ALA A 15 55.26 -19.71 -17.05
C ALA A 15 55.13 -20.92 -17.99
N GLU A 16 54.76 -20.73 -19.25
CA GLU A 16 54.62 -21.80 -20.26
C GLU A 16 55.97 -22.48 -20.58
N LEU A 17 57.05 -21.72 -20.69
CA LEU A 17 58.38 -22.25 -20.96
C LEU A 17 58.89 -23.17 -19.84
N ARG A 18 58.51 -22.92 -18.57
CA ARG A 18 58.83 -23.81 -17.43
C ARG A 18 58.24 -25.22 -17.57
N TRP A 19 57.30 -25.39 -18.48
CA TRP A 19 56.44 -26.56 -18.55
C TRP A 19 56.64 -27.41 -19.81
N ARG A 20 57.52 -26.99 -20.73
CA ARG A 20 57.66 -27.57 -22.07
C ARG A 20 58.18 -29.01 -22.07
N ASP A 21 59.03 -29.37 -21.10
CA ASP A 21 59.65 -30.70 -20.97
C ASP A 21 59.11 -31.50 -19.77
N VAL A 22 58.04 -31.00 -19.14
CA VAL A 22 57.46 -31.64 -17.95
C VAL A 22 56.23 -32.44 -18.39
N PRO A 23 56.11 -33.73 -18.02
CA PRO A 23 54.98 -34.60 -18.38
C PRO A 23 53.61 -33.94 -18.18
N PRO A 24 52.59 -34.28 -18.99
CA PRO A 24 51.27 -33.68 -18.87
C PRO A 24 50.71 -33.86 -17.44
N GLY A 25 50.07 -32.81 -16.92
CA GLY A 25 49.58 -32.77 -15.54
C GLY A 25 50.53 -32.05 -14.56
N ILE A 26 50.13 -31.93 -13.30
CA ILE A 26 50.90 -31.23 -12.27
C ILE A 26 51.89 -32.23 -11.64
N PRO A 27 53.19 -31.91 -11.51
CA PRO A 27 54.13 -32.76 -10.76
C PRO A 27 53.63 -33.01 -9.34
N ALA A 28 53.82 -34.22 -8.79
CA ALA A 28 53.26 -34.63 -7.50
C ALA A 28 53.54 -33.62 -6.37
N VAL A 29 54.79 -33.15 -6.24
CA VAL A 29 55.20 -32.14 -5.25
C VAL A 29 54.39 -30.85 -5.39
N LEU A 30 54.12 -30.40 -6.62
CA LEU A 30 53.32 -29.20 -6.87
C LEU A 30 51.82 -29.45 -6.71
N ALA A 31 51.34 -30.67 -6.94
CA ALA A 31 49.95 -31.06 -6.71
C ALA A 31 49.63 -31.02 -5.20
N GLU A 32 50.55 -31.47 -4.35
CA GLU A 32 50.46 -31.35 -2.89
C GLU A 32 50.45 -29.88 -2.44
N VAL A 33 51.38 -29.06 -2.95
CA VAL A 33 51.41 -27.61 -2.66
C VAL A 33 50.11 -26.94 -3.12
N PHE A 34 49.57 -27.34 -4.27
CA PHE A 34 48.31 -26.81 -4.80
C PHE A 34 47.13 -27.16 -3.87
N LEU A 35 47.00 -28.42 -3.45
CA LEU A 35 45.98 -28.85 -2.50
C LEU A 35 46.13 -28.17 -1.14
N ASN A 36 47.35 -28.03 -0.62
CA ASN A 36 47.61 -27.34 0.65
C ASN A 36 47.17 -25.88 0.59
N LYS A 37 47.43 -25.18 -0.54
CA LYS A 37 46.93 -23.82 -0.74
C LYS A 37 45.41 -23.75 -0.87
N LEU A 38 44.77 -24.74 -1.47
CA LEU A 38 43.31 -24.86 -1.46
C LEU A 38 42.78 -25.07 -0.04
N LYS A 39 43.38 -25.97 0.75
CA LYS A 39 43.01 -26.20 2.16
C LYS A 39 43.19 -24.94 3.01
N ALA A 40 44.16 -24.09 2.68
CA ALA A 40 44.37 -22.78 3.28
C ALA A 40 43.40 -21.67 2.82
N GLY A 41 42.35 -21.99 2.03
CA GLY A 41 41.32 -21.03 1.62
C GLY A 41 41.52 -20.39 0.24
N SER A 42 42.52 -20.80 -0.54
CA SER A 42 42.66 -20.35 -1.93
C SER A 42 41.61 -21.01 -2.84
N THR A 43 41.36 -20.43 -4.00
CA THR A 43 40.50 -21.05 -5.03
C THR A 43 41.33 -21.45 -6.23
N VAL A 44 40.86 -22.43 -7.02
CA VAL A 44 41.51 -22.85 -8.27
C VAL A 44 41.77 -21.64 -9.17
N ARG A 45 40.83 -20.70 -9.25
CA ARG A 45 41.00 -19.46 -10.01
C ARG A 45 42.21 -18.65 -9.53
N LYS A 46 42.35 -18.42 -8.21
CA LYS A 46 43.50 -17.67 -7.66
C LYS A 46 44.83 -18.34 -8.01
N LEU A 47 44.87 -19.67 -7.97
CA LEU A 47 46.08 -20.44 -8.23
C LEU A 47 46.42 -20.59 -9.72
N THR A 48 45.44 -20.43 -10.63
CA THR A 48 45.62 -20.66 -12.07
C THR A 48 45.59 -19.42 -12.96
N SER A 49 44.88 -18.35 -12.60
CA SER A 49 44.68 -17.20 -13.49
C SER A 49 45.76 -16.12 -13.42
N GLY A 50 46.61 -16.14 -12.39
CA GLY A 50 47.58 -15.08 -12.12
C GLY A 50 46.94 -13.70 -11.87
N GLY A 51 47.76 -12.66 -11.70
CA GLY A 51 47.33 -11.25 -11.64
C GLY A 51 47.35 -10.66 -10.23
N ARG A 52 46.20 -10.13 -9.75
CA ARG A 52 46.08 -9.45 -8.43
C ARG A 52 46.44 -10.32 -7.22
N HIS A 53 46.67 -11.62 -7.42
CA HIS A 53 46.99 -12.59 -6.39
C HIS A 53 48.40 -13.18 -6.53
N GLY A 54 49.24 -12.56 -7.37
CA GLY A 54 50.59 -13.04 -7.67
C GLY A 54 50.66 -13.91 -8.93
N PRO A 55 51.85 -14.45 -9.23
CA PRO A 55 52.04 -15.35 -10.36
C PRO A 55 51.24 -16.66 -10.17
N PRO A 56 50.69 -17.24 -11.24
CA PRO A 56 49.96 -18.50 -11.14
C PRO A 56 50.91 -19.63 -10.72
N LEU A 57 50.42 -20.55 -9.89
CA LEU A 57 51.18 -21.74 -9.49
C LEU A 57 51.28 -22.74 -10.64
N VAL A 58 50.19 -22.91 -11.39
CA VAL A 58 50.09 -23.73 -12.61
C VAL A 58 49.14 -23.05 -13.60
N SER A 59 49.27 -23.30 -14.90
CA SER A 59 48.28 -22.80 -15.87
C SER A 59 46.92 -23.49 -15.68
N LEU A 60 45.83 -22.83 -16.09
CA LEU A 60 44.49 -23.42 -16.05
C LEU A 60 44.40 -24.69 -16.91
N GLU A 61 45.05 -24.70 -18.07
CA GLU A 61 45.08 -25.85 -18.97
C GLU A 61 45.77 -27.06 -18.34
N ARG A 62 46.89 -26.82 -17.64
CA ARG A 62 47.61 -27.88 -16.94
C ARG A 62 46.83 -28.44 -15.75
N PHE A 63 46.11 -27.57 -15.02
CA PHE A 63 45.16 -28.01 -14.00
C PHE A 63 44.08 -28.91 -14.60
N LYS A 64 43.46 -28.52 -15.73
CA LYS A 64 42.46 -29.35 -16.42
C LYS A 64 43.02 -30.70 -16.84
N ARG A 65 44.22 -30.72 -17.45
CA ARG A 65 44.90 -31.97 -17.83
C ARG A 65 45.20 -32.86 -16.62
N HIS A 66 45.62 -32.27 -15.50
CA HIS A 66 45.84 -33.05 -14.28
C HIS A 66 44.54 -33.63 -13.72
N CYS A 67 43.43 -32.89 -13.77
CA CYS A 67 42.13 -33.41 -13.38
C CYS A 67 41.64 -34.56 -14.28
N GLU A 68 42.00 -34.56 -15.57
CA GLU A 68 41.72 -35.68 -16.49
C GLU A 68 42.55 -36.91 -16.15
N LEU A 69 43.82 -36.72 -15.74
CA LEU A 69 44.75 -37.81 -15.40
C LEU A 69 44.49 -38.40 -14.00
N ASP A 70 44.04 -37.60 -13.03
CA ASP A 70 43.70 -38.03 -11.68
C ASP A 70 42.31 -37.52 -11.25
N PRO A 71 41.25 -38.29 -11.55
CA PRO A 71 39.88 -37.90 -11.22
C PRO A 71 39.60 -37.79 -9.71
N ARG A 72 40.27 -38.60 -8.87
CA ARG A 72 40.08 -38.57 -7.41
C ARG A 72 40.64 -37.29 -6.82
N TRP A 73 41.84 -36.90 -7.25
CA TRP A 73 42.43 -35.61 -6.88
C TRP A 73 41.57 -34.45 -7.37
N ALA A 74 41.04 -34.53 -8.60
CA ALA A 74 40.17 -33.51 -9.18
C ALA A 74 38.93 -33.26 -8.33
N GLU A 75 38.27 -34.33 -7.89
CA GLU A 75 37.07 -34.25 -7.05
C GLU A 75 37.36 -33.53 -5.73
N GLU A 76 38.46 -33.89 -5.04
CA GLU A 76 38.86 -33.21 -3.80
C GLU A 76 39.18 -31.74 -4.03
N ALA A 77 39.98 -31.42 -5.04
CA ALA A 77 40.41 -30.06 -5.35
C ALA A 77 39.21 -29.16 -5.73
N LEU A 78 38.28 -29.65 -6.55
CA LEU A 78 37.10 -28.91 -6.96
C LEU A 78 36.12 -28.71 -5.79
N ARG A 79 35.91 -29.75 -4.96
CA ARG A 79 35.08 -29.65 -3.75
C ARG A 79 35.59 -28.58 -2.79
N ILE A 80 36.89 -28.57 -2.49
CA ILE A 80 37.50 -27.56 -1.61
C ILE A 80 37.42 -26.17 -2.25
N SER A 81 37.72 -26.06 -3.55
CA SER A 81 37.66 -24.77 -4.25
C SER A 81 36.24 -24.18 -4.29
N ASP A 82 35.20 -25.00 -4.45
CA ASP A 82 33.81 -24.53 -4.41
C ASP A 82 33.43 -24.06 -3.01
N ALA A 83 33.80 -24.82 -1.96
CA ALA A 83 33.62 -24.39 -0.57
C ALA A 83 34.27 -23.03 -0.29
N ASN A 84 35.53 -22.85 -0.70
CA ASN A 84 36.26 -21.57 -0.57
C ASN A 84 35.62 -20.44 -1.39
N GLY A 85 35.12 -20.75 -2.58
CA GLY A 85 34.42 -19.79 -3.44
C GLY A 85 33.14 -19.25 -2.80
N ARG A 86 32.40 -20.10 -2.08
CA ARG A 86 31.20 -19.73 -1.33
C ARG A 86 31.52 -18.83 -0.13
N LEU A 87 32.59 -19.14 0.62
CA LEU A 87 33.03 -18.33 1.76
C LEU A 87 33.43 -16.91 1.35
N GLY A 88 34.24 -16.77 0.28
CA GLY A 88 34.81 -15.48 -0.13
C GLY A 88 33.81 -14.47 -0.69
N LYS A 89 32.83 -14.92 -1.50
CA LYS A 89 31.81 -14.00 -2.07
C LYS A 89 30.82 -13.50 -1.01
N GLY A 90 30.50 -14.36 -0.02
CA GLY A 90 29.59 -14.02 1.05
C GLY A 90 30.20 -13.08 2.10
N ALA A 91 31.47 -13.26 2.46
CA ALA A 91 32.13 -12.47 3.50
C ALA A 91 32.25 -10.98 3.13
N TYR A 92 32.86 -10.66 1.98
CA TYR A 92 33.03 -9.27 1.52
C TYR A 92 31.70 -8.50 1.42
N LEU A 93 30.65 -9.15 0.92
CA LEU A 93 29.33 -8.52 0.82
C LEU A 93 28.59 -8.45 2.16
N ARG A 94 28.92 -9.29 3.14
CA ARG A 94 28.40 -9.24 4.51
C ARG A 94 29.08 -8.17 5.35
N GLU A 95 30.40 -8.03 5.21
CA GLU A 95 31.25 -7.04 5.91
C GLU A 95 31.08 -5.63 5.39
N LYS A 96 30.47 -5.44 4.22
CA LYS A 96 30.20 -4.12 3.67
C LYS A 96 29.18 -3.38 4.55
N ALA A 97 29.70 -2.51 5.42
CA ALA A 97 28.91 -1.66 6.31
C ALA A 97 28.31 -0.42 5.62
N HIS A 98 28.89 0.02 4.51
CA HIS A 98 28.50 1.26 3.82
C HIS A 98 28.16 1.03 2.34
N CYS A 99 27.26 1.85 1.80
CA CYS A 99 26.99 1.87 0.37
C CYS A 99 28.11 2.59 -0.41
N VAL A 100 28.06 2.55 -1.74
CA VAL A 100 29.07 3.24 -2.61
C VAL A 100 29.12 4.75 -2.38
N ASN A 101 28.05 5.34 -1.86
CA ASN A 101 27.94 6.76 -1.54
C ASN A 101 28.18 7.05 -0.04
N GLY A 102 28.74 6.10 0.72
CA GLY A 102 29.11 6.32 2.13
C GLY A 102 28.00 6.17 3.17
N HIS A 103 26.75 5.89 2.80
CA HIS A 103 25.67 5.72 3.79
C HIS A 103 25.77 4.38 4.53
N SER A 104 25.53 4.41 5.84
CA SER A 104 25.41 3.21 6.68
C SER A 104 24.30 2.30 6.17
N LEU A 105 24.65 1.04 5.89
CA LEU A 105 23.69 0.00 5.51
C LEU A 105 22.98 -0.61 6.72
N ALA A 106 23.49 -0.39 7.94
CA ALA A 106 22.81 -0.77 9.17
C ALA A 106 21.57 0.11 9.40
N GLU A 107 21.68 1.42 9.15
CA GLU A 107 20.61 2.39 9.35
C GLU A 107 19.63 2.47 8.17
N HIS A 108 20.16 2.43 6.95
CA HIS A 108 19.39 2.67 5.73
C HIS A 108 19.22 1.43 4.85
N GLY A 109 19.44 0.23 5.39
CA GLY A 109 19.47 -1.01 4.62
C GLY A 109 18.17 -1.33 3.86
N ARG A 110 18.32 -1.88 2.64
CA ARG A 110 17.40 -2.84 2.03
C ARG A 110 18.16 -3.79 1.10
N VAL A 111 17.80 -5.07 1.14
CA VAL A 111 18.18 -6.04 0.10
C VAL A 111 17.05 -6.08 -0.92
N ALA A 112 17.23 -5.45 -2.07
CA ALA A 112 16.27 -5.56 -3.16
C ALA A 112 16.68 -6.72 -4.06
N ARG A 113 15.80 -7.73 -4.18
CA ARG A 113 15.94 -8.76 -5.22
C ARG A 113 15.53 -8.14 -6.56
N HIS A 114 16.48 -7.98 -7.48
CA HIS A 114 16.17 -7.65 -8.86
C HIS A 114 16.61 -8.81 -9.75
N LYS A 115 15.66 -9.43 -10.47
CA LYS A 115 15.91 -10.56 -11.38
C LYS A 115 16.69 -11.73 -10.74
N GLY A 116 16.34 -12.08 -9.50
CA GLY A 116 17.01 -13.16 -8.75
C GLY A 116 18.32 -12.77 -8.07
N TRP A 117 18.88 -11.59 -8.35
CA TRP A 117 20.10 -11.10 -7.70
C TRP A 117 19.77 -10.21 -6.50
N MET A 118 20.39 -10.49 -5.36
CA MET A 118 20.34 -9.62 -4.18
C MET A 118 21.23 -8.40 -4.43
N THR A 119 20.61 -7.26 -4.71
CA THR A 119 21.31 -5.97 -4.76
C THR A 119 21.08 -5.24 -3.45
N ARG A 120 22.16 -4.93 -2.72
CA ARG A 120 22.09 -4.03 -1.56
C ARG A 120 21.86 -2.62 -2.10
N GLN A 121 20.61 -2.16 -2.10
CA GLN A 121 20.27 -0.78 -2.43
C GLN A 121 20.09 -0.03 -1.12
N CYS A 122 20.93 0.98 -0.90
CA CYS A 122 20.77 1.84 0.25
C CYS A 122 19.48 2.66 0.11
N ARG A 123 18.60 2.58 1.11
CA ARG A 123 17.33 3.32 1.17
C ARG A 123 17.55 4.82 1.15
N ALA A 124 18.63 5.32 1.73
CA ALA A 124 18.98 6.75 1.63
C ALA A 124 19.31 7.13 0.18
N CYS A 125 20.12 6.33 -0.53
CA CYS A 125 20.37 6.55 -1.96
C CYS A 125 19.09 6.48 -2.80
N GLU A 126 18.20 5.52 -2.50
CA GLU A 126 16.92 5.38 -3.18
C GLU A 126 16.01 6.58 -2.91
N MET A 127 15.91 7.01 -1.66
CA MET A 127 15.13 8.18 -1.25
C MET A 127 15.67 9.46 -1.89
N MET A 128 16.98 9.64 -1.90
CA MET A 128 17.62 10.77 -2.60
C MET A 128 17.34 10.73 -4.09
N ARG A 129 17.43 9.56 -4.74
CA ARG A 129 17.05 9.41 -6.15
C ARG A 129 15.58 9.73 -6.39
N TYR A 130 14.70 9.30 -5.50
CA TYR A 130 13.26 9.57 -5.58
C TYR A 130 12.96 11.06 -5.40
N ARG A 131 13.57 11.71 -4.40
CA ARG A 131 13.44 13.15 -4.13
C ARG A 131 14.01 13.99 -5.26
N ARG A 132 15.18 13.62 -5.79
CA ARG A 132 15.82 14.32 -6.90
C ARG A 132 14.95 14.30 -8.14
N GLY A 133 14.23 13.20 -8.41
CA GLY A 133 13.40 13.05 -9.61
C GLY A 133 14.23 13.01 -10.91
N GLY A 134 13.60 12.60 -12.01
CA GLY A 134 14.20 12.70 -13.36
C GLY A 134 13.92 14.06 -14.00
N VAL A 135 14.53 14.34 -15.14
CA VAL A 135 14.16 15.50 -15.99
C VAL A 135 13.11 15.04 -17.01
N ILE A 136 12.02 15.79 -17.16
CA ILE A 136 11.01 15.53 -18.20
C ILE A 136 11.53 16.12 -19.51
N LYS A 137 11.67 15.28 -20.53
CA LYS A 137 11.99 15.75 -21.89
C LYS A 137 10.79 16.51 -22.48
N PRO A 138 11.00 17.55 -23.30
CA PRO A 138 9.91 18.34 -23.87
C PRO A 138 8.89 17.46 -24.63
N ASP A 139 9.34 16.51 -25.44
CA ASP A 139 8.43 15.60 -26.17
C ASP A 139 7.53 14.76 -25.25
N VAL A 140 8.04 14.38 -24.08
CA VAL A 140 7.27 13.62 -23.08
C VAL A 140 6.29 14.54 -22.38
N LEU A 141 6.67 15.79 -22.13
CA LEU A 141 5.79 16.79 -21.54
C LEU A 141 4.58 17.08 -22.43
N GLU A 142 4.77 17.23 -23.73
CA GLU A 142 3.67 17.43 -24.69
C GLU A 142 2.72 16.23 -24.73
N LYS A 143 3.26 15.00 -24.70
CA LYS A 143 2.44 13.79 -24.57
C LYS A 143 1.66 13.73 -23.26
N VAL A 144 2.26 14.18 -22.15
CA VAL A 144 1.59 14.27 -20.84
C VAL A 144 0.46 15.31 -20.88
N LYS A 145 0.70 16.49 -21.46
CA LYS A 145 -0.33 17.52 -21.65
C LYS A 145 -1.49 17.01 -22.50
N ALA A 146 -1.20 16.32 -23.61
CA ALA A 146 -2.23 15.73 -24.48
C ALA A 146 -3.07 14.68 -23.74
N ARG A 147 -2.44 13.83 -22.92
CA ARG A 147 -3.14 12.84 -22.08
C ARG A 147 -4.04 13.51 -21.04
N LEU A 148 -3.54 14.54 -20.37
CA LEU A 148 -4.32 15.32 -19.40
C LEU A 148 -5.48 16.07 -20.06
N ALA A 149 -5.29 16.60 -21.27
CA ALA A 149 -6.35 17.24 -22.05
C ALA A 149 -7.46 16.24 -22.44
N ALA A 150 -7.10 14.97 -22.66
CA ALA A 150 -8.04 13.87 -22.87
C ALA A 150 -8.67 13.31 -21.58
N ASN A 151 -8.45 13.96 -20.43
CA ASN A 151 -8.93 13.55 -19.10
C ASN A 151 -8.43 12.16 -18.64
N ASP A 152 -7.27 11.72 -19.13
CA ASP A 152 -6.64 10.49 -18.61
C ASP A 152 -6.16 10.68 -17.17
N SER A 153 -6.44 9.70 -16.31
CA SER A 153 -5.94 9.73 -14.92
C SER A 153 -4.40 9.71 -14.87
N LEU A 154 -3.80 10.43 -13.92
CA LEU A 154 -2.34 10.42 -13.72
C LEU A 154 -1.75 9.00 -13.64
N ASN A 155 -2.48 8.06 -13.03
CA ASN A 155 -2.01 6.67 -12.86
C ASN A 155 -1.91 5.90 -14.18
N SER A 156 -2.63 6.29 -15.23
CA SER A 156 -2.62 5.57 -16.52
C SER A 156 -1.26 5.69 -17.22
N PHE A 157 -0.57 6.84 -17.05
CA PHE A 157 0.71 7.12 -17.69
C PHE A 157 1.89 7.31 -16.73
N THR A 158 1.67 7.28 -15.40
CA THR A 158 2.77 7.37 -14.41
C THR A 158 3.18 6.05 -13.75
N THR A 159 2.38 5.00 -13.90
CA THR A 159 2.65 3.68 -13.28
C THR A 159 3.48 2.79 -14.21
N SER A 160 4.67 2.39 -13.77
CA SER A 160 5.54 1.50 -14.54
C SER A 160 4.87 0.15 -14.83
N GLY A 161 5.03 -0.36 -16.04
CA GLY A 161 4.47 -1.66 -16.47
C GLY A 161 3.07 -1.58 -17.09
N ARG A 162 2.47 -0.38 -17.18
CA ARG A 162 1.22 -0.17 -17.93
C ARG A 162 1.51 0.21 -19.39
N LYS A 163 0.61 -0.17 -20.31
CA LYS A 163 0.71 0.07 -21.78
C LYS A 163 0.82 1.57 -22.16
N GLY A 164 0.54 2.49 -21.23
CA GLY A 164 0.62 3.94 -21.43
C GLY A 164 1.70 4.65 -20.62
N TYR A 165 2.65 3.94 -20.03
CA TYR A 165 3.67 4.56 -19.17
C TYR A 165 4.55 5.56 -19.94
N LEU A 166 4.55 6.83 -19.50
CA LEU A 166 5.30 7.93 -20.10
C LEU A 166 6.38 8.47 -19.17
N VAL A 167 6.05 8.69 -17.89
CA VAL A 167 6.91 9.41 -16.94
C VAL A 167 6.75 8.86 -15.54
N LYS A 168 7.81 8.82 -14.73
CA LYS A 168 7.68 8.44 -13.32
C LYS A 168 6.85 9.46 -12.55
N PHE A 169 6.01 8.99 -11.63
CA PHE A 169 5.22 9.87 -10.76
C PHE A 169 6.08 10.87 -9.99
N SER A 170 7.20 10.45 -9.41
CA SER A 170 8.11 11.34 -8.67
C SER A 170 8.70 12.45 -9.54
N THR A 171 9.03 12.13 -10.78
CA THR A 171 9.50 13.11 -11.78
C THR A 171 8.41 14.12 -12.11
N LEU A 172 7.18 13.66 -12.35
CA LEU A 172 6.04 14.55 -12.62
C LEU A 172 5.71 15.45 -11.42
N ALA A 173 5.71 14.88 -10.20
CA ALA A 173 5.47 15.62 -8.97
C ALA A 173 6.53 16.70 -8.72
N ARG A 174 7.81 16.42 -9.03
CA ARG A 174 8.86 17.44 -8.97
C ARG A 174 8.62 18.55 -9.98
N TYR A 175 8.34 18.19 -11.24
CA TYR A 175 8.10 19.17 -12.30
C TYR A 175 6.92 20.10 -12.00
N ARG A 176 5.84 19.56 -11.42
CA ARG A 176 4.70 20.35 -10.93
C ARG A 176 5.10 21.38 -9.87
N ARG A 177 5.93 21.00 -8.90
CA ARG A 177 6.45 21.94 -7.88
C ARG A 177 7.37 23.02 -8.47
N GLU A 178 8.14 22.66 -9.49
CA GLU A 178 9.07 23.58 -10.17
C GLU A 178 8.34 24.52 -11.16
N ASN A 179 7.17 24.13 -11.68
CA ASN A 179 6.45 24.87 -12.73
C ASN A 179 4.98 25.09 -12.32
N ALA A 180 4.70 26.23 -11.70
CA ALA A 180 3.37 26.55 -11.17
C ALA A 180 2.27 26.61 -12.24
N GLU A 181 2.58 27.03 -13.47
CA GLU A 181 1.62 27.04 -14.58
C GLU A 181 1.15 25.62 -14.95
N PHE A 182 2.09 24.70 -15.05
CA PHE A 182 1.78 23.30 -15.33
C PHE A 182 1.01 22.66 -14.18
N ASP A 183 1.32 23.00 -12.93
CA ASP A 183 0.56 22.52 -11.78
C ASP A 183 -0.89 23.00 -11.80
N ARG A 184 -1.12 24.29 -12.08
CA ARG A 184 -2.48 24.84 -12.25
C ARG A 184 -3.25 24.07 -13.33
N PHE A 185 -2.64 23.84 -14.49
CA PHE A 185 -3.23 23.04 -15.56
C PHE A 185 -3.59 21.61 -15.12
N VAL A 186 -2.71 20.93 -14.39
CA VAL A 186 -2.97 19.57 -13.88
C VAL A 186 -4.12 19.59 -12.86
N VAL A 187 -4.14 20.54 -11.93
CA VAL A 187 -5.18 20.65 -10.89
C VAL A 187 -6.55 20.90 -11.52
N GLU A 188 -6.62 21.81 -12.49
CA GLU A 188 -7.87 22.10 -13.21
C GLU A 188 -8.42 20.87 -13.92
N ARG A 189 -7.57 20.14 -14.67
CA ARG A 189 -7.99 18.92 -15.39
C ARG A 189 -8.33 17.74 -14.49
N MET A 190 -7.79 17.71 -13.27
CA MET A 190 -8.00 16.61 -12.32
C MET A 190 -9.08 16.92 -11.28
N LYS A 191 -9.71 18.10 -11.29
CA LYS A 191 -10.67 18.55 -10.28
C LYS A 191 -11.82 17.55 -10.07
N ASP A 192 -12.33 16.99 -11.17
CA ASP A 192 -13.45 16.03 -11.14
C ASP A 192 -12.99 14.57 -11.17
N SER A 193 -11.67 14.33 -11.24
CA SER A 193 -11.08 13.00 -11.29
C SER A 193 -11.00 12.40 -9.89
N ASN A 194 -12.15 11.98 -9.36
CA ASN A 194 -12.22 11.28 -8.09
C ASN A 194 -11.72 9.84 -8.25
N SER A 195 -10.73 9.46 -7.44
CA SER A 195 -10.31 8.05 -7.41
C SER A 195 -11.47 7.17 -6.94
N ARG A 196 -11.58 5.95 -7.48
CA ARG A 196 -12.57 4.95 -7.03
C ARG A 196 -12.54 4.74 -5.51
N GLY A 197 -11.37 4.81 -4.90
CA GLY A 197 -11.22 4.70 -3.43
C GLY A 197 -11.72 5.93 -2.66
N GLN A 198 -11.69 7.11 -3.26
CA GLN A 198 -12.32 8.30 -2.70
C GLN A 198 -13.84 8.18 -2.81
N LEU A 199 -14.37 7.85 -3.99
CA LEU A 199 -15.82 7.60 -4.15
C LEU A 199 -16.35 6.56 -3.16
N LEU A 200 -15.63 5.45 -2.96
CA LEU A 200 -15.99 4.43 -1.96
C LEU A 200 -15.94 4.96 -0.51
N ARG A 201 -14.99 5.83 -0.16
CA ARG A 201 -14.93 6.46 1.16
C ARG A 201 -16.12 7.39 1.40
N TRP A 202 -16.45 8.19 0.40
CA TRP A 202 -17.62 9.08 0.44
C TRP A 202 -18.92 8.28 0.55
N GLN A 203 -19.03 7.17 -0.18
CA GLN A 203 -20.17 6.27 -0.10
C GLN A 203 -20.28 5.62 1.28
N ARG A 204 -19.16 5.18 1.89
CA ARG A 204 -19.15 4.64 3.26
C ARG A 204 -19.61 5.67 4.28
N PHE A 205 -19.14 6.92 4.17
CA PHE A 205 -19.56 8.00 5.05
C PHE A 205 -21.05 8.33 4.91
N ARG A 206 -21.56 8.43 3.67
CA ARG A 206 -23.01 8.59 3.46
C ARG A 206 -23.79 7.42 4.05
N ASN A 207 -23.33 6.19 3.82
CA ASN A 207 -23.99 5.01 4.35
C ASN A 207 -23.94 4.94 5.89
N SER A 208 -22.90 5.47 6.55
CA SER A 208 -22.86 5.53 8.02
C SER A 208 -23.84 6.57 8.54
N VAL A 209 -23.93 7.75 7.91
CA VAL A 209 -24.91 8.78 8.25
C VAL A 209 -26.34 8.25 8.10
N VAL A 210 -26.66 7.61 6.97
CA VAL A 210 -27.98 6.98 6.73
C VAL A 210 -28.30 5.90 7.77
N ARG A 211 -27.31 5.09 8.17
CA ARG A 211 -27.50 4.05 9.20
C ARG A 211 -27.68 4.64 10.59
N GLU A 212 -26.99 5.74 10.91
CA GLU A 212 -27.19 6.46 12.17
C GLU A 212 -28.59 7.08 12.23
N GLU A 213 -29.04 7.73 11.15
CA GLU A 213 -30.40 8.29 11.04
C GLU A 213 -31.48 7.19 11.14
N GLN A 214 -31.29 6.05 10.46
CA GLN A 214 -32.19 4.90 10.58
C GLN A 214 -32.21 4.33 12.00
N ASN A 215 -31.07 4.29 12.68
CA ASN A 215 -31.01 3.88 14.09
C ASN A 215 -31.71 4.89 15.00
N ASP A 216 -31.57 6.18 14.74
CA ASP A 216 -32.23 7.22 15.53
C ASP A 216 -33.74 7.11 15.43
N TYR A 217 -34.30 6.78 14.25
CA TYR A 217 -35.72 6.50 14.09
C TYR A 217 -36.20 5.39 15.02
N TYR A 218 -35.57 4.21 14.97
CA TYR A 218 -35.97 3.10 15.84
C TYR A 218 -35.72 3.38 17.32
N ARG A 219 -34.66 4.13 17.66
CA ARG A 219 -34.37 4.55 19.05
C ARG A 219 -35.43 5.48 19.59
N ILE A 220 -35.76 6.54 18.85
CA ILE A 220 -36.80 7.52 19.25
C ILE A 220 -38.14 6.81 19.34
N ARG A 221 -38.49 6.01 18.33
CA ARG A 221 -39.73 5.22 18.32
C ARG A 221 -39.80 4.34 19.57
N ALA A 222 -38.72 3.63 19.93
CA ALA A 222 -38.68 2.76 21.11
C ALA A 222 -38.79 3.50 22.46
N MET A 223 -38.53 4.81 22.51
CA MET A 223 -38.77 5.63 23.71
C MET A 223 -40.26 5.97 23.91
N LEU A 224 -41.07 5.87 22.86
CA LEU A 224 -42.51 6.10 22.94
C LEU A 224 -43.25 4.85 23.46
N PRO A 225 -44.29 5.01 24.29
CA PRO A 225 -45.09 3.88 24.78
C PRO A 225 -45.65 3.03 23.63
N ALA A 226 -45.52 1.71 23.72
CA ALA A 226 -45.98 0.80 22.67
C ALA A 226 -47.49 0.85 22.42
N THR A 227 -48.26 1.26 23.43
CA THR A 227 -49.72 1.37 23.39
C THR A 227 -50.21 2.67 22.74
N LEU A 228 -49.30 3.56 22.35
CA LEU A 228 -49.66 4.83 21.73
C LEU A 228 -49.99 4.61 20.23
N PRO A 229 -51.16 5.04 19.74
CA PRO A 229 -51.44 5.08 18.31
C PRO A 229 -50.54 6.13 17.63
N ASP A 230 -50.24 5.94 16.35
CA ASP A 230 -49.58 6.95 15.50
C ASP A 230 -48.22 7.46 16.03
N ARG A 231 -47.44 6.57 16.66
CA ARG A 231 -46.06 6.85 17.12
C ARG A 231 -45.17 7.48 16.05
N ASP A 232 -45.43 7.17 14.79
CA ASP A 232 -44.60 7.60 13.67
C ASP A 232 -44.75 9.11 13.39
N ASP A 233 -45.90 9.72 13.74
CA ASP A 233 -46.12 11.16 13.62
C ASP A 233 -45.32 11.93 14.68
N ILE A 234 -45.28 11.40 15.91
CA ILE A 234 -44.43 11.96 16.99
C ILE A 234 -42.96 11.83 16.64
N VAL A 235 -42.54 10.69 16.10
CA VAL A 235 -41.16 10.52 15.63
C VAL A 235 -40.86 11.56 14.54
N SER A 236 -41.78 11.79 13.60
CA SER A 236 -41.61 12.78 12.52
C SER A 236 -41.42 14.20 13.05
N MET A 237 -42.24 14.64 14.02
CA MET A 237 -42.07 15.95 14.68
C MET A 237 -40.70 16.09 15.37
N ILE A 238 -40.24 15.04 16.05
CA ILE A 238 -38.91 15.03 16.70
C ILE A 238 -37.81 15.14 15.65
N PHE A 239 -37.95 14.48 14.49
CA PHE A 239 -36.99 14.60 13.39
C PHE A 239 -36.96 16.00 12.79
N GLU A 240 -38.11 16.67 12.64
CA GLU A 240 -38.16 18.06 12.17
C GLU A 240 -37.37 18.99 13.11
N ASP A 241 -37.51 18.84 14.42
CA ASP A 241 -36.76 19.63 15.40
C ASP A 241 -35.26 19.28 15.46
N LEU A 242 -34.90 18.02 15.19
CA LEU A 242 -33.50 17.61 15.01
C LEU A 242 -32.88 18.20 13.73
N LEU A 243 -33.66 18.28 12.64
CA LEU A 243 -33.20 18.82 11.35
C LEU A 243 -33.07 20.34 11.36
N THR A 244 -33.97 21.03 12.05
CA THR A 244 -33.90 22.49 12.24
C THR A 244 -32.87 22.90 13.30
N GLY A 245 -32.39 21.94 14.10
CA GLY A 245 -31.41 22.16 15.16
C GLY A 245 -32.01 22.74 16.45
N ALA A 246 -33.34 22.81 16.55
CA ALA A 246 -34.06 23.17 17.78
C ALA A 246 -33.85 22.14 18.89
N LEU A 247 -33.63 20.88 18.51
CA LEU A 247 -33.32 19.77 19.41
C LEU A 247 -31.95 19.16 19.08
N LYS A 248 -31.15 18.87 20.11
CA LYS A 248 -29.91 18.08 19.97
C LYS A 248 -30.20 16.60 20.19
N ARG A 249 -29.46 15.72 19.50
CA ARG A 249 -29.62 14.26 19.60
C ARG A 249 -29.43 13.71 21.02
N GLU A 250 -28.55 14.35 21.79
CA GLU A 250 -28.25 13.97 23.18
C GLU A 250 -29.42 14.26 24.13
N ASP A 251 -30.26 15.24 23.80
CA ASP A 251 -31.30 15.79 24.69
C ASP A 251 -32.69 15.21 24.42
N ILE A 252 -32.84 14.31 23.44
CA ILE A 252 -34.14 13.79 22.97
C ILE A 252 -35.02 13.25 24.11
N LYS A 253 -34.43 12.64 25.15
CA LYS A 253 -35.21 12.05 26.25
C LYS A 253 -36.02 13.06 27.06
N SER A 254 -35.54 14.30 27.17
CA SER A 254 -36.15 15.33 28.02
C SER A 254 -37.50 15.85 27.45
N PRO A 255 -37.60 16.26 26.18
CA PRO A 255 -38.82 16.83 25.61
C PRO A 255 -39.84 15.82 25.07
N ILE A 256 -39.58 14.51 25.07
CA ILE A 256 -40.54 13.49 24.57
C ILE A 256 -41.94 13.65 25.17
N ARG A 257 -42.04 13.99 26.46
CA ARG A 257 -43.34 14.24 27.11
C ARG A 257 -44.05 15.47 26.53
N GLY A 258 -43.29 16.49 26.14
CA GLY A 258 -43.81 17.68 25.46
C GLY A 258 -44.40 17.32 24.10
N TYR A 259 -43.67 16.54 23.28
CA TYR A 259 -44.19 16.08 21.99
C TYR A 259 -45.43 15.19 22.13
N LEU A 260 -45.46 14.31 23.13
CA LEU A 260 -46.66 13.51 23.45
C LEU A 260 -47.86 14.40 23.81
N SER A 261 -47.64 15.41 24.66
CA SER A 261 -48.68 16.35 25.04
C SER A 261 -49.16 17.19 23.86
N ALA A 262 -48.26 17.66 23.01
CA ALA A 262 -48.58 18.43 21.82
C ALA A 262 -49.36 17.58 20.81
N HIS A 263 -48.90 16.36 20.55
CA HIS A 263 -49.60 15.40 19.69
C HIS A 263 -51.01 15.11 20.20
N ASN A 264 -51.16 14.81 21.50
CA ASN A 264 -52.46 14.54 22.10
C ASN A 264 -53.38 15.78 22.13
N HIS A 265 -52.83 16.99 22.04
CA HIS A 265 -53.64 18.21 21.93
C HIS A 265 -54.14 18.41 20.49
N THR A 266 -53.27 18.19 19.49
CA THR A 266 -53.61 18.31 18.07
C THR A 266 -54.54 17.20 17.62
N PHE A 267 -54.27 15.98 18.07
CA PHE A 267 -55.07 14.79 17.86
C PHE A 267 -55.61 14.35 19.21
N ALA A 268 -56.55 15.13 19.76
CA ALA A 268 -57.31 14.73 20.94
C ALA A 268 -57.77 13.30 20.72
N THR A 269 -57.18 12.36 21.47
CA THR A 269 -57.38 10.94 21.27
C THR A 269 -58.88 10.71 21.24
N LYS A 270 -59.41 10.33 20.07
CA LYS A 270 -60.85 10.09 19.85
C LYS A 270 -61.46 9.07 20.82
N TYR A 271 -60.64 8.46 21.66
CA TYR A 271 -60.96 7.41 22.61
C TYR A 271 -60.29 7.73 23.96
N ARG A 272 -60.99 7.41 25.04
CA ARG A 272 -60.56 7.40 26.46
C ARG A 272 -60.64 8.70 27.26
N LYS A 273 -61.87 9.05 27.63
CA LYS A 273 -62.22 9.13 29.07
C LYS A 273 -63.23 8.05 29.53
N PHE A 274 -63.95 7.39 28.63
CA PHE A 274 -64.90 6.32 28.97
C PHE A 274 -64.93 5.24 27.87
N GLY A 275 -64.29 4.09 28.08
CA GLY A 275 -64.45 2.89 27.23
C GLY A 275 -63.89 2.94 25.79
N ASP A 276 -63.99 1.81 25.10
CA ASP A 276 -63.51 1.56 23.72
C ASP A 276 -64.41 2.21 22.63
N SER A 277 -65.33 3.10 23.00
CA SER A 277 -66.21 3.79 22.07
C SER A 277 -65.63 5.13 21.63
N PRO A 278 -65.81 5.54 20.35
CA PRO A 278 -65.40 6.85 19.90
C PRO A 278 -66.16 7.94 20.66
N LEU A 279 -65.52 9.08 20.88
CA LEU A 279 -66.19 10.31 21.31
C LEU A 279 -67.11 10.75 20.17
N LEU A 280 -68.39 10.43 20.30
CA LEU A 280 -69.45 10.79 19.36
C LEU A 280 -69.96 12.18 19.72
N SER A 281 -70.26 13.00 18.71
CA SER A 281 -70.76 14.36 18.94
C SER A 281 -72.13 14.31 19.63
N LEU A 282 -72.46 15.31 20.44
CA LEU A 282 -73.83 15.46 20.95
C LEU A 282 -74.84 15.72 19.83
N ASP A 283 -74.38 16.29 18.72
CA ASP A 283 -75.19 16.57 17.53
C ASP A 283 -75.34 15.36 16.60
N GLU A 284 -74.68 14.25 16.90
CA GLU A 284 -74.78 13.03 16.11
C GLU A 284 -76.08 12.29 16.44
N ALA A 285 -76.75 11.78 15.39
CA ALA A 285 -77.98 11.02 15.54
C ALA A 285 -77.73 9.77 16.42
N LEU A 286 -78.67 9.49 17.33
CA LEU A 286 -78.56 8.33 18.23
C LEU A 286 -78.74 7.00 17.48
N PHE A 287 -79.52 7.02 16.39
CA PHE A 287 -79.81 5.88 15.52
C PHE A 287 -79.74 6.34 14.06
N ASP A 288 -79.31 5.47 13.15
CA ASP A 288 -79.12 5.79 11.73
C ASP A 288 -80.41 6.29 11.03
N ASP A 289 -81.58 5.87 11.53
CA ASP A 289 -82.89 6.22 10.97
C ASP A 289 -83.64 7.29 11.80
N GLY A 290 -83.01 7.85 12.83
CA GLY A 290 -83.64 8.74 13.80
C GLY A 290 -83.17 10.20 13.69
N SER A 291 -84.08 11.16 13.88
CA SER A 291 -83.73 12.59 14.01
C SER A 291 -83.31 12.99 15.43
N MET A 292 -83.34 12.05 16.38
CA MET A 292 -83.00 12.32 17.78
C MET A 292 -81.48 12.34 17.94
N THR A 293 -80.95 13.47 18.40
CA THR A 293 -79.53 13.65 18.66
C THR A 293 -79.16 13.09 20.03
N ARG A 294 -77.88 12.79 20.24
CA ARG A 294 -77.37 12.37 21.56
C ARG A 294 -77.57 13.44 22.64
N GLY A 295 -77.55 14.71 22.26
CA GLY A 295 -77.82 15.86 23.13
C GLY A 295 -79.22 15.87 23.72
N ASP A 296 -80.22 15.35 22.98
CA ASP A 296 -81.63 15.36 23.41
C ASP A 296 -81.89 14.49 24.66
N ASN A 297 -81.00 13.54 24.97
CA ASN A 297 -81.12 12.64 26.12
C ASN A 297 -80.33 13.11 27.36
N VAL A 298 -79.68 14.26 27.29
CA VAL A 298 -78.92 14.82 28.41
C VAL A 298 -79.88 15.52 29.37
N SER A 299 -80.31 14.81 30.42
CA SER A 299 -81.34 15.27 31.37
C SER A 299 -80.82 16.03 32.60
N ARG A 300 -79.50 16.17 32.76
CA ARG A 300 -78.85 17.01 33.77
C ARG A 300 -77.79 17.86 33.11
N GLY A 301 -77.66 19.12 33.55
CA GLY A 301 -76.65 20.02 33.00
C GLY A 301 -75.26 19.41 33.17
N LEU A 302 -74.38 19.57 32.17
CA LEU A 302 -72.97 19.14 32.26
C LEU A 302 -72.18 19.79 33.41
N TRP A 303 -72.82 20.70 34.14
CA TRP A 303 -72.27 21.49 35.24
C TRP A 303 -73.13 21.45 36.52
N ASP A 304 -74.16 20.59 36.60
CA ASP A 304 -74.86 20.24 37.85
C ASP A 304 -74.12 19.09 38.57
#